data_AF-A0A518BE84-F1
#
_entry.id   AF-A0A518BE84-F1
#
_cell.length_a   1.000
_cell.length_b   1.000
_cell.length_c   1.000
_cell.angle_alpha   90.00
_cell.angle_beta   90.00
_cell.angle_gamma   90.00
#
_symmetry.space_group_name_H-M   'P 1'
#
loop_
_entity.id
_entity.type
_entity.pdbx_description
1 polymer ?
#
loop_
_entity_poly.entity_id
_entity_poly.type
_entity_poly.pdbx_seq_one_letter_code
_entity_poly.pdbx_strand_id
1 'polypeptide(L)'
;MIDLLSKRLEEVRALCRRHRLRRLDLFGSAATGRFDPASSDLDFIVEFEDEDPVARADAFFGLLADLEDLFERRIDLVVESAVTNPYLRDEIDETRQPLFAA
;
A
#
# COMPACT_ATOMS: atom_id res chain seq x y z
N MET A 1 4.01 -4.53 -12.25
CA MET A 1 4.69 -4.66 -10.95
C MET A 1 6.20 -4.63 -11.14
N ILE A 2 6.91 -3.87 -10.31
CA ILE A 2 8.37 -3.76 -10.32
C ILE A 2 9.05 -4.95 -9.62
N ASP A 3 10.27 -5.30 -10.06
CA ASP A 3 11.07 -6.41 -9.54
C ASP A 3 11.34 -6.33 -8.03
N LEU A 4 11.56 -5.12 -7.51
CA LEU A 4 11.73 -4.84 -6.08
C LEU A 4 10.58 -5.41 -5.25
N LEU A 5 9.34 -5.15 -5.68
CA LEU A 5 8.15 -5.57 -4.96
C LEU A 5 7.90 -7.08 -5.11
N SER A 6 8.15 -7.62 -6.30
CA SER A 6 8.00 -9.06 -6.55
C SER A 6 8.92 -9.91 -5.67
N LYS A 7 10.13 -9.42 -5.38
CA LYS A 7 11.09 -10.08 -4.49
C LYS A 7 10.69 -10.05 -3.01
N ARG A 8 9.86 -9.09 -2.61
CA ARG A 8 9.44 -8.87 -1.21
C ARG A 8 7.97 -9.20 -0.95
N LEU A 9 7.30 -9.82 -1.92
CA LEU A 9 5.85 -9.99 -1.89
C LEU A 9 5.39 -10.83 -0.69
N GLU A 10 6.16 -11.84 -0.30
CA GLU A 10 5.83 -12.68 0.86
C GLU A 10 5.99 -11.92 2.18
N GLU A 11 7.04 -11.10 2.34
CA GLU A 11 7.16 -10.21 3.51
C GLU A 11 5.99 -9.22 3.56
N VAL A 12 5.63 -8.60 2.43
CA VAL A 12 4.46 -7.70 2.35
C VAL A 12 3.19 -8.42 2.80
N ARG A 13 2.91 -9.63 2.28
CA ARG A 13 1.73 -10.41 2.67
C ARG A 13 1.76 -10.78 4.17
N ALA A 14 2.93 -11.00 4.75
CA ALA A 14 3.06 -11.24 6.19
C ALA A 14 2.72 -9.98 7.01
N LEU A 15 3.19 -8.80 6.58
CA LEU A 15 2.82 -7.52 7.18
C LEU A 15 1.31 -7.26 7.08
N CYS A 16 0.68 -7.53 5.93
CA CYS A 16 -0.77 -7.37 5.76
C CYS A 16 -1.56 -8.19 6.78
N ARG A 17 -1.16 -9.45 7.00
CA ARG A 17 -1.81 -10.32 8.00
C ARG A 17 -1.57 -9.84 9.43
N ARG A 18 -0.35 -9.38 9.74
CA ARG A 18 0.02 -8.85 11.06
C ARG A 18 -0.83 -7.62 11.42
N HIS A 19 -1.06 -6.74 10.46
CA HIS A 19 -1.81 -5.49 10.64
C HIS A 19 -3.31 -5.61 10.35
N ARG A 20 -3.82 -6.84 10.14
CA ARG A 20 -5.25 -7.12 9.90
C ARG A 20 -5.83 -6.29 8.75
N LEU A 21 -5.11 -6.29 7.64
CA LEU A 21 -5.60 -5.68 6.41
C LEU A 21 -6.61 -6.59 5.76
N ARG A 22 -7.70 -6.02 5.26
CA ARG A 22 -8.61 -6.69 4.34
C ARG A 22 -8.01 -6.73 2.94
N ARG A 23 -7.39 -5.62 2.52
CA ARG A 23 -6.84 -5.47 1.17
C ARG A 23 -5.63 -4.53 1.17
N LEU A 24 -4.67 -4.84 0.30
CA LEU A 24 -3.54 -3.98 -0.06
C LEU A 24 -3.32 -4.07 -1.57
N ASP A 25 -3.35 -2.92 -2.24
CA ASP A 25 -2.97 -2.80 -3.64
C ASP A 25 -1.83 -1.80 -3.81
N LEU A 26 -0.95 -2.05 -4.79
CA LEU A 26 0.01 -1.07 -5.30
C LEU A 26 -0.67 -0.23 -6.38
N PHE A 27 -0.48 1.08 -6.40
CA PHE A 27 -0.96 1.91 -7.51
C PHE A 27 0.13 2.86 -8.02
N GLY A 28 -0.21 3.73 -8.98
CA GLY A 28 0.66 4.80 -9.44
C GLY A 28 1.87 4.32 -10.27
N SER A 29 3.02 4.97 -10.06
CA SER A 29 4.21 4.80 -10.91
C SER A 29 4.81 3.39 -10.84
N ALA A 30 4.78 2.78 -9.64
CA ALA A 30 5.26 1.42 -9.36
C ALA A 30 4.39 0.34 -10.00
N ALA A 31 3.09 0.61 -10.18
CA ALA A 31 2.18 -0.31 -10.86
C ALA A 31 2.28 -0.22 -12.39
N THR A 32 2.53 0.98 -12.92
CA THR A 32 2.50 1.30 -14.37
C THR A 32 3.85 1.22 -15.08
N GLY A 33 4.94 0.92 -14.37
CA GLY A 33 6.28 0.80 -14.94
C GLY A 33 6.99 2.13 -15.23
N ARG A 34 6.43 3.25 -14.75
CA ARG A 34 7.05 4.59 -14.77
C ARG A 34 7.90 4.88 -13.52
N PHE A 35 8.18 3.84 -12.75
CA PHE A 35 8.88 3.91 -11.47
C PHE A 35 10.37 4.19 -11.66
N ASP A 36 10.89 5.18 -10.93
CA ASP A 36 12.31 5.44 -10.80
C ASP A 36 12.86 4.74 -9.53
N PRO A 37 13.74 3.73 -9.68
CA PRO A 37 14.38 3.06 -8.55
C PRO A 37 15.26 3.97 -7.70
N ALA A 38 15.64 5.16 -8.16
CA ALA A 38 16.47 6.10 -7.40
C ALA A 38 15.64 7.08 -6.56
N SER A 39 14.45 7.48 -7.02
CA SER A 39 13.74 8.62 -6.41
C SER A 39 12.22 8.49 -6.22
N SER A 40 11.55 7.51 -6.84
CA SER A 40 10.09 7.40 -6.70
C SER A 40 9.68 6.97 -5.30
N ASP A 41 8.49 7.32 -4.84
CA ASP A 41 7.90 6.70 -3.66
C ASP A 41 7.16 5.41 -4.08
N LEU A 42 6.76 4.58 -3.11
CA LEU A 42 5.84 3.46 -3.38
C LEU A 42 4.45 3.80 -2.87
N ASP A 43 3.48 3.85 -3.78
CA ASP A 43 2.11 4.24 -3.50
C ASP A 43 1.23 3.00 -3.25
N PHE A 44 0.63 2.91 -2.07
CA PHE A 44 -0.23 1.81 -1.68
C PHE A 44 -1.59 2.29 -1.20
N ILE A 45 -2.63 1.54 -1.57
CA ILE A 45 -3.98 1.73 -1.04
C ILE A 45 -4.36 0.55 -0.16
N VAL A 46 -4.94 0.87 1.00
CA VAL A 46 -5.28 -0.10 2.05
C VAL A 46 -6.75 -0.04 2.44
N GLU A 47 -7.26 -1.22 2.79
CA GLU A 47 -8.52 -1.40 3.49
C GLU A 47 -8.25 -2.25 4.74
N PHE A 48 -8.64 -1.77 5.92
CA PHE A 48 -8.47 -2.49 7.20
C PHE A 48 -9.72 -3.32 7.52
N GLU A 49 -9.54 -4.44 8.25
CA GLU A 49 -10.67 -5.26 8.72
C GLU A 49 -11.45 -4.61 9.87
N ASP A 50 -10.76 -3.86 10.75
CA ASP A 50 -11.35 -3.28 11.95
C ASP A 50 -12.07 -1.95 11.64
N GLU A 51 -13.23 -1.74 12.27
CA GLU A 51 -13.98 -0.49 12.15
C GLU A 51 -13.59 0.54 13.25
N ASP A 52 -12.93 0.10 14.32
CA ASP A 52 -12.49 0.96 15.41
C ASP A 52 -11.44 1.98 14.92
N PRO A 53 -11.70 3.30 15.07
CA PRO A 53 -10.77 4.33 14.62
C PRO A 53 -9.38 4.27 15.27
N VAL A 54 -9.30 3.87 16.55
CA VAL A 54 -8.02 3.81 17.27
C VAL A 54 -7.19 2.64 16.76
N ALA A 55 -7.79 1.44 16.68
CA ALA A 55 -7.14 0.27 16.10
C ALA A 55 -6.67 0.50 14.66
N ARG A 56 -7.47 1.18 13.83
CA ARG A 56 -7.07 1.55 12.46
C ARG A 56 -5.89 2.52 12.41
N ALA A 57 -5.85 3.51 13.30
CA ALA A 57 -4.72 4.44 13.37
C ALA A 57 -3.43 3.71 13.74
N ASP A 58 -3.47 2.84 14.75
CA ASP A 58 -2.32 2.04 15.17
C ASP A 58 -1.85 1.10 14.04
N ALA A 59 -2.78 0.41 13.38
CA ALA A 59 -2.47 -0.46 12.25
C ALA A 59 -1.91 0.32 11.05
N PHE A 60 -2.40 1.53 10.79
CA PHE A 60 -1.92 2.40 9.72
C PHE A 60 -0.47 2.83 9.95
N PHE A 61 -0.16 3.40 11.11
CA PHE A 61 1.19 3.86 11.41
C PHE A 61 2.17 2.68 11.56
N GLY A 62 1.71 1.56 12.13
CA GLY A 62 2.50 0.33 12.21
C GLY A 62 2.84 -0.26 10.84
N LEU A 63 1.86 -0.33 9.93
CA LEU A 63 2.08 -0.80 8.57
C LEU A 63 2.99 0.13 7.79
N LEU A 64 2.78 1.46 7.89
CA LEU A 64 3.61 2.45 7.21
C LEU A 64 5.08 2.29 7.60
N ALA A 65 5.37 2.24 8.91
CA ALA A 65 6.73 2.06 9.40
C ALA A 65 7.34 0.72 8.95
N ASP A 66 6.59 -0.39 9.08
CA ASP A 66 7.08 -1.71 8.66
C ASP A 66 7.35 -1.76 7.14
N LEU A 67 6.57 -1.07 6.31
CA LEU A 67 6.78 -0.99 4.86
C LEU A 67 7.98 -0.11 4.51
N GLU A 68 8.13 1.04 5.18
CA GLU A 68 9.30 1.92 5.00
C GLU A 68 10.59 1.19 5.37
N ASP A 69 10.58 0.43 6.46
CA ASP A 69 11.71 -0.40 6.90
C ASP A 69 11.99 -1.55 5.91
N LEU A 70 10.95 -2.19 5.37
CA LEU A 70 11.11 -3.30 4.42
C LEU A 70 11.73 -2.86 3.08
N PHE A 71 11.33 -1.68 2.60
CA PHE A 71 11.75 -1.16 1.30
C PHE A 71 12.89 -0.14 1.37
N GLU A 72 13.29 0.28 2.58
CA GLU A 72 14.30 1.32 2.84
C GLU A 72 14.03 2.60 2.02
N ARG A 73 12.75 2.94 1.88
CA ARG A 73 12.24 3.98 1.00
C ARG A 73 10.96 4.56 1.57
N ARG A 74 10.71 5.82 1.23
CA ARG A 74 9.45 6.50 1.53
C ARG A 74 8.25 5.78 0.88
N ILE A 75 7.22 5.59 1.69
CA ILE A 75 5.97 4.95 1.29
C ILE A 75 4.86 6.01 1.36
N ASP A 76 4.01 6.06 0.33
CA ASP A 76 2.72 6.76 0.42
C ASP A 76 1.62 5.74 0.65
N LEU A 77 0.91 5.89 1.78
CA LEU A 77 -0.09 4.94 2.24
C LEU A 77 -1.45 5.64 2.32
N VAL A 78 -2.38 5.21 1.48
CA VAL A 78 -3.70 5.81 1.35
C VAL A 78 -4.77 4.84 1.86
N VAL A 79 -5.66 5.32 2.73
CA VAL A 79 -6.81 4.53 3.19
C VAL A 79 -7.95 4.67 2.18
N GLU A 80 -8.48 3.56 1.66
CA GLU A 80 -9.48 3.57 0.59
C GLU A 80 -10.75 4.35 0.96
N SER A 81 -11.19 4.26 2.22
CA SER A 81 -12.35 5.02 2.72
C SER A 81 -12.11 6.54 2.82
N ALA A 82 -10.86 6.98 2.85
CA ALA A 82 -10.50 8.40 2.96
C ALA A 82 -10.35 9.09 1.59
N VAL A 83 -10.36 8.33 0.48
CA VAL A 83 -10.21 8.87 -0.87
C VAL A 83 -11.49 9.59 -1.29
N THR A 84 -11.51 10.91 -1.16
CA THR A 84 -12.64 11.76 -1.59
C THR A 84 -12.40 12.47 -2.91
N ASN A 85 -11.13 12.60 -3.34
CA ASN A 85 -10.77 13.23 -4.59
C ASN A 85 -11.06 12.28 -5.77
N PRO A 86 -11.94 12.64 -6.72
CA PRO A 86 -12.28 11.77 -7.85
C PRO A 86 -11.09 11.47 -8.75
N TYR A 87 -10.18 12.43 -8.98
CA TYR A 87 -9.02 12.20 -9.83
C TYR A 87 -8.05 11.17 -9.24
N LEU A 88 -7.86 11.23 -7.91
CA LEU A 88 -7.05 10.23 -7.22
C LEU A 88 -7.72 8.85 -7.27
N ARG A 89 -9.04 8.81 -7.08
CA ARG A 89 -9.81 7.56 -7.20
C ARG A 89 -9.69 6.94 -8.58
N ASP A 90 -9.84 7.73 -9.63
CA ASP A 90 -9.69 7.28 -11.02
C ASP A 90 -8.27 6.75 -11.27
N GLU A 91 -7.23 7.45 -10.80
CA GLU A 91 -5.84 6.98 -10.91
C GLU A 91 -5.61 5.65 -10.20
N ILE A 92 -6.12 5.51 -8.97
CA ILE A 92 -6.06 4.25 -8.23
C ILE A 92 -6.79 3.15 -9.01
N ASP A 93 -8.01 3.40 -9.47
CA ASP A 93 -8.82 2.42 -10.21
C ASP A 93 -8.16 1.94 -11.50
N GLU A 94 -7.55 2.85 -12.25
CA GLU A 94 -6.87 2.53 -13.50
C GLU A 94 -5.56 1.76 -13.30
N THR A 95 -4.85 2.02 -12.21
CA THR A 95 -3.47 1.55 -12.04
C THR A 95 -3.28 0.49 -10.98
N ARG A 96 -4.27 0.26 -10.10
CA ARG A 96 -4.13 -0.65 -8.96
C ARG A 96 -3.73 -2.07 -9.38
N GLN A 97 -2.76 -2.64 -8.67
CA GLN A 97 -2.31 -4.01 -8.77
C GLN A 97 -2.45 -4.69 -7.42
N PRO A 98 -3.29 -5.73 -7.31
CA PRO A 98 -3.56 -6.37 -6.02
C PRO A 98 -2.33 -7.11 -5.49
N LEU A 99 -1.99 -6.83 -4.23
CA LEU A 99 -0.90 -7.51 -3.52
C LEU A 99 -1.44 -8.48 -2.48
N PHE A 100 -2.52 -8.12 -1.82
CA PHE A 100 -3.13 -8.91 -0.77
C PHE A 100 -4.65 -8.69 -0.71
N ALA A 101 -5.38 -9.79 -0.48
CA ALA A 101 -6.79 -9.80 -0.14
C ALA A 101 -7.03 -10.97 0.83
N ALA A 102 -7.69 -10.70 1.96
CA ALA A 102 -8.05 -11.68 2.99
C ALA A 102 -9.41 -12.35 2.72
#